data_AF-A0A0H1RI83-F1
#
_entry.id   AF-A0A0H1RI83-F1
#
_cell.length_a   1.000
_cell.length_b   1.000
_cell.length_c   1.000
_cell.angle_alpha   90.00
_cell.angle_beta   90.00
_cell.angle_gamma   90.00
#
_symmetry.space_group_name_H-M   'P 1'
#
loop_
_entity.id
_entity.type
_entity.pdbx_description
1 polymer ?
#
loop_
_entity_poly.entity_id
_entity_poly.type
_entity_poly.pdbx_seq_one_letter_code
_entity_poly.pdbx_strand_id
1 'polypeptide(L)' 'MPRFFFNIRDGYDVDEDDEGIELPDLEAAKAEAIATVEELRDELADAGNIELEIVDEAGRRLLTVPFFRGGRSGKRR' A
#
# COMPACT_ATOMS: atom_id res chain seq x y z
N MET A 1 -4.92 16.25 -12.26
CA MET A 1 -4.77 14.78 -12.21
C MET A 1 -5.15 14.37 -10.79
N PRO A 2 -5.86 13.24 -10.58
CA PRO A 2 -6.17 12.80 -9.23
C PRO A 2 -4.88 12.53 -8.44
N ARG A 3 -4.85 12.95 -7.17
CA ARG A 3 -3.78 12.60 -6.23
C ARG A 3 -4.12 11.27 -5.55
N PHE A 4 -3.13 10.39 -5.47
CA PHE A 4 -3.21 9.15 -4.74
C PHE A 4 -2.15 9.15 -3.64
N PHE A 5 -2.53 8.68 -2.46
CA PHE A 5 -1.66 8.59 -1.29
C PHE A 5 -1.34 7.12 -1.02
N PHE A 6 -0.08 6.81 -0.73
CA PHE A 6 0.39 5.44 -0.51
C PHE A 6 0.76 5.22 0.94
N ASN A 7 -0.20 4.79 1.75
CA ASN A 7 0.01 4.60 3.17
C ASN A 7 0.60 3.22 3.42
N ILE A 8 1.66 3.12 4.22
CA ILE A 8 2.27 1.85 4.60
C ILE A 8 1.65 1.38 5.91
N ARG A 9 1.19 0.13 5.95
CA ARG A 9 0.57 -0.46 7.13
C ARG A 9 1.28 -1.74 7.51
N ASP A 10 1.77 -1.83 8.74
CA ASP A 10 2.51 -3.00 9.25
C ASP A 10 1.68 -3.88 10.21
N GLY A 11 0.40 -3.55 10.37
CA GLY A 11 -0.56 -4.26 11.23
C GLY A 11 -0.72 -3.66 12.62
N TYR A 12 0.26 -2.91 13.11
CA TYR A 12 0.18 -2.18 14.38
C TYR A 12 0.04 -0.68 14.15
N ASP A 13 0.81 -0.16 13.19
CA ASP A 13 0.85 1.24 12.82
C ASP A 13 0.52 1.45 11.33
N VAL A 14 0.16 2.69 11.01
CA VAL A 14 -0.08 3.16 9.65
C VAL A 14 0.74 4.42 9.47
N ASP A 15 1.70 4.37 8.56
CA ASP A 15 2.42 5.52 8.07
C ASP A 15 1.62 6.12 6.92
N GLU A 16 0.90 7.19 7.21
CA GLU A 16 0.12 7.93 6.22
C GLU A 16 1.05 8.78 5.34
N ASP A 17 0.86 8.70 4.03
CA ASP A 17 1.52 9.57 3.07
C ASP A 17 0.73 10.87 2.96
N ASP A 18 1.33 11.99 3.39
CA ASP A 18 0.75 13.34 3.29
C ASP A 18 1.09 14.05 1.97
N GLU A 19 2.10 13.56 1.24
CA GLU A 19 2.55 14.16 -0.02
C GLU A 19 1.71 13.67 -1.18
N GLY A 20 1.59 12.34 -1.29
CA GLY A 20 0.89 11.67 -2.38
C GLY A 20 1.49 11.96 -3.76
N ILE A 21 1.05 11.22 -4.77
CA ILE A 21 1.46 11.39 -6.16
C ILE A 21 0.28 11.73 -7.06
N GLU A 22 0.50 12.59 -8.06
CA GLU A 22 -0.51 12.85 -9.10
C GLU A 22 -0.37 11.82 -10.21
N LEU A 23 -1.37 10.95 -10.35
CA LEU A 23 -1.39 9.93 -11.40
C LEU A 23 -2.65 10.07 -12.26
N PRO A 24 -2.62 9.62 -13.52
CA PRO A 24 -3.76 9.78 -14.42
C PRO A 24 -4.97 8.92 -14.01
N ASP A 25 -4.73 7.75 -13.44
CA ASP A 25 -5.76 6.78 -13.07
C ASP A 25 -5.27 5.80 -11.97
N LEU A 26 -6.20 4.97 -11.48
CA LEU A 26 -5.93 3.97 -10.45
C LEU A 26 -5.02 2.83 -10.95
N GLU A 27 -5.01 2.52 -12.25
CA GLU A 27 -4.12 1.49 -12.79
C GLU A 27 -2.66 1.96 -12.76
N ALA A 28 -2.41 3.23 -13.06
CA ALA A 28 -1.11 3.88 -12.88
C ALA A 28 -0.70 3.89 -11.40
N ALA A 29 -1.63 4.24 -10.49
CA ALA A 29 -1.36 4.19 -9.04
C ALA A 29 -1.01 2.78 -8.56
N LYS A 30 -1.70 1.77 -9.08
CA LYS A 30 -1.40 0.38 -8.78
C LYS A 30 -0.05 -0.07 -9.35
N ALA A 31 0.32 0.36 -10.56
CA ALA A 31 1.61 0.03 -11.14
C ALA A 31 2.76 0.62 -10.31
N GLU A 32 2.62 1.89 -9.90
CA GLU A 32 3.56 2.56 -9.02
C GLU A 32 3.67 1.84 -7.66
N ALA A 33 2.53 1.56 -7.03
CA ALA A 33 2.47 0.81 -5.77
C ALA A 33 3.18 -0.55 -5.85
N ILE A 34 3.02 -1.29 -6.96
CA ILE A 34 3.70 -2.57 -7.15
C ILE A 34 5.21 -2.37 -7.30
N ALA A 35 5.65 -1.36 -8.05
CA ALA A 35 7.06 -1.04 -8.20
C ALA A 35 7.70 -0.68 -6.84
N THR A 36 7.07 0.21 -6.07
CA THR A 36 7.52 0.58 -4.72
C THR A 36 7.58 -0.64 -3.80
N VAL A 37 6.55 -1.50 -3.84
CA VAL A 37 6.53 -2.74 -3.07
C VAL A 37 7.71 -3.63 -3.45
N GLU A 38 8.01 -3.81 -4.73
CA GLU A 38 9.12 -4.65 -5.19
C GLU A 38 10.48 -4.08 -4.77
N GLU A 39 10.67 -2.76 -4.79
CA GLU A 39 11.90 -2.09 -4.36
C GLU A 39 12.13 -2.24 -2.85
N LEU A 40 11.09 -1.96 -2.06
CA LEU A 40 11.17 -2.00 -0.60
C LEU A 40 11.03 -3.42 -0.03
N ARG A 41 10.69 -4.42 -0.85
CA ARG A 41 10.47 -5.79 -0.41
C ARG A 41 11.65 -6.39 0.33
N ASP A 42 12.86 -6.11 -0.15
CA ASP A 42 14.09 -6.63 0.44
C ASP A 42 14.46 -5.87 1.72
N GLU A 43 14.14 -4.57 1.79
CA GLU A 43 14.37 -3.73 2.98
C GLU A 43 13.40 -4.07 4.12
N LEU A 44 12.17 -4.45 3.76
CA LEU A 44 11.07 -4.73 4.69
C LEU A 44 10.87 -6.24 4.93
N ALA A 45 11.82 -7.08 4.52
CA ALA A 45 11.75 -8.54 4.61
C ALA A 45 11.53 -9.06 6.05
N ASP A 46 12.03 -8.33 7.05
CA ASP A 46 11.91 -8.70 8.47
C ASP A 46 10.57 -8.31 9.10
N ALA A 47 9.80 -7.43 8.46
CA ALA A 47 8.55 -6.95 9.00
C ALA A 47 7.37 -7.78 8.47
N GLY A 48 6.73 -8.49 9.40
CA GLY A 48 5.60 -9.38 9.09
C GLY A 48 4.29 -8.60 8.91
N ASN A 49 3.60 -8.86 7.79
CA ASN A 49 2.29 -8.29 7.44
C ASN A 49 2.29 -6.81 7.01
N ILE A 50 3.29 -6.38 6.24
CA ILE A 50 3.24 -5.05 5.61
C ILE A 50 2.37 -5.05 4.36
N GLU A 51 1.52 -4.04 4.24
CA GLU A 51 0.68 -3.74 3.09
C GLU A 51 0.70 -2.25 2.73
N LEU A 52 0.66 -1.94 1.43
CA LEU A 52 0.57 -0.59 0.89
C LEU A 52 -0.89 -0.27 0.56
N GLU A 53 -1.49 0.70 1.24
CA GLU A 53 -2.84 1.17 1.03
C GLU A 53 -2.85 2.38 0.09
N ILE A 54 -3.58 2.29 -1.02
CA ILE A 54 -3.78 3.39 -1.96
C ILE A 54 -5.06 4.12 -1.57
N VAL A 55 -4.95 5.41 -1.28
CA VAL A 55 -6.05 6.28 -0.82
C VAL A 55 -6.23 7.45 -1.79
N ASP A 56 -7.47 7.91 -1.96
CA ASP A 56 -7.77 9.11 -2.75
C ASP A 56 -7.71 10.42 -1.93
N GLU A 57 -7.84 11.56 -2.60
CA GLU A 57 -7.93 12.90 -1.97
C GLU A 57 -9.06 13.07 -0.95
N ALA A 58 -10.06 12.19 -0.97
CA ALA A 58 -11.16 12.20 -0.01
C ALA A 58 -10.88 11.29 1.20
N GLY A 59 -9.68 10.71 1.31
CA GLY A 59 -9.32 9.77 2.37
C GLY A 59 -9.95 8.38 2.20
N ARG A 60 -10.47 8.07 1.00
CA ARG A 60 -11.09 6.77 0.71
C ARG A 60 -10.04 5.82 0.15
N ARG A 61 -9.81 4.73 0.87
CA ARG A 61 -9.00 3.63 0.41
C ARG A 61 -9.60 2.98 -0.83
N LEU A 62 -8.86 3.04 -1.93
CA LEU A 62 -9.23 2.50 -3.23
C LEU A 62 -8.69 1.08 -3.42
N LEU A 63 -7.46 0.82 -2.98
CA LEU A 63 -6.76 -0.44 -3.20
C LEU A 63 -5.78 -0.74 -2.06
N THR A 64 -5.40 -2.00 -1.90
CA THR A 64 -4.34 -2.42 -0.98
C THR A 64 -3.45 -3.46 -1.67
N VAL A 65 -2.14 -3.28 -1.59
CA VAL A 65 -1.12 -4.16 -2.19
C VAL A 65 -0.25 -4.74 -1.07
N PRO A 66 -0.34 -6.05 -0.77
CA PRO A 66 0.51 -6.66 0.25
C PRO A 66 1.96 -6.81 -0.25
N PHE A 67 2.95 -6.50 0.60
CA PHE A 67 4.37 -6.63 0.25
C PHE A 67 4.81 -8.08 0.12
N PHE A 68 4.24 -8.94 0.97
CA PHE A 68 4.49 -10.37 0.94
C PHE A 68 3.23 -11.09 0.53
N ARG A 69 3.35 -11.92 -0.51
CA ARG A 69 2.28 -12.82 -0.97
C ARG A 69 2.18 -13.99 0.03
N GLY A 70 1.75 -13.72 1.26
CA GLY A 70 1.88 -14.62 2.40
C GLY A 70 0.70 -14.56 3.37
N GLY A 71 -0.33 -15.36 3.09
CA GLY A 71 -1.21 -15.93 4.12
C GLY A 71 -2.33 -15.04 4.66
N ARG A 72 -3.54 -15.24 4.12
CA ARG A 72 -4.77 -15.07 4.92
C ARG A 72 -4.72 -16.01 6.14
N SER A 73 -4.11 -15.57 7.23
CA SER A 73 -4.15 -16.23 8.53
C SER A 73 -5.17 -15.50 9.37
N GLY A 74 -6.44 -15.90 9.26
CA GLY A 74 -7.51 -15.27 10.02
C GLY A 74 -8.90 -15.84 9.80
N LYS A 75 -9.04 -17.15 9.53
CA LYS A 75 -10.33 -17.81 9.68
C LYS A 75 -10.59 -17.97 11.18
N ARG A 76 -11.18 -16.93 11.79
CA ARG A 76 -11.81 -17.01 13.12
C ARG A 76 -12.80 -18.18 13.13
N ARG A 77 -12.56 -19.18 13.97
CA ARG A 77 -13.53 -20.16 14.45
C ARG A 77 -13.33 -20.35 15.93
#